data_AF-A0A9I9EIJ1-F1
#
_entry.id   AF-A0A9I9EIJ1-F1
#
_cell.length_a   1.000
_cell.length_b   1.000
_cell.length_c   1.000
_cell.angle_alpha   90.00
_cell.angle_beta   90.00
_cell.angle_gamma   90.00
#
_symmetry.space_group_name_H-M   'P 1'
#
loop_
_entity.id
_entity.type
_entity.pdbx_description
1 polymer ?
#
loop_
_entity_poly.entity_id
_entity_poly.type
_entity_poly.pdbx_seq_one_letter_code
_entity_poly.pdbx_strand_id
1 'polypeptide(L)'
;MDPNENDLISNLPDEILYKISSFLPFESVLQTTFLSKRWRNLWNMISVQNGALENLPNAATNFLIHHFNHFNPLNYFKKLQYQFDNGEALFLSVLSNQKLHLHFSSHKHEVPSDFDWKLNLNYDHHQLSHSTFFVKTLCLKSVSRLTTEAVSSLVSSIYSLESLKLIECNGLQSFSISSSSKLESLSILDCLQLEFLHIGTSKLRSFRYRGSFPRIRLDYHFNMEDVMLDCRQGPGYMYKSNEFDPILLTVKNAETLTICKWTFESLFKLRKIFLARVSLILKVTTFQAQTRKFDSSSSKL
;
A
#
# COMPACT_ATOMS: atom_id res chain seq x y z
N MET A 1 26.36 20.08 41.51
CA MET A 1 25.62 20.39 40.27
C MET A 1 24.18 20.01 40.54
N ASP A 2 23.31 21.01 40.67
CA ASP A 2 21.89 20.77 40.90
C ASP A 2 21.28 20.01 39.71
N PRO A 3 20.46 18.97 39.93
CA PRO A 3 19.89 18.16 38.86
C PRO A 3 18.74 18.86 38.12
N ASN A 4 18.61 20.18 38.29
CA ASN A 4 17.50 20.99 37.81
C ASN A 4 18.01 22.15 36.94
N GLU A 5 18.94 21.88 36.04
CA GLU A 5 19.07 22.70 34.83
C GLU A 5 17.73 22.58 34.10
N ASN A 6 16.86 23.58 34.35
CA ASN A 6 15.49 23.64 33.89
C ASN A 6 15.41 23.17 32.44
N ASP A 7 14.74 22.05 32.19
CA ASP A 7 14.40 21.62 30.83
C ASP A 7 13.34 22.58 30.27
N LEU A 8 13.84 23.73 29.82
CA LEU A 8 13.05 24.84 29.30
C LEU A 8 12.25 24.41 28.08
N ILE A 9 12.77 23.45 27.29
CA ILE A 9 12.11 22.93 26.10
C ILE A 9 10.91 22.08 26.49
N SER A 10 11.04 21.19 27.48
CA SER A 10 9.90 20.39 27.96
C SER A 10 8.80 21.23 28.63
N ASN A 11 9.11 22.44 29.09
CA ASN A 11 8.15 23.36 29.68
C ASN A 11 7.41 24.25 28.66
N LEU A 12 7.80 24.23 27.38
CA LEU A 12 7.12 25.02 26.35
C LEU A 12 5.69 24.49 26.11
N PRO A 13 4.71 25.34 25.80
CA PRO A 13 3.40 24.94 25.32
C PRO A 13 3.47 24.16 24.00
N ASP A 14 2.49 23.29 23.75
CA ASP A 14 2.42 22.45 22.56
C ASP A 14 2.45 23.27 21.26
N GLU A 15 1.87 24.48 21.27
CA GLU A 15 1.86 25.39 20.13
C GLU A 15 3.27 25.88 19.77
N ILE A 16 4.12 26.13 20.76
CA ILE A 16 5.50 26.55 20.54
C ILE A 16 6.33 25.35 20.08
N LEU A 17 6.13 24.17 20.69
CA LEU A 17 6.80 22.93 20.25
C LEU A 17 6.45 22.60 18.80
N TYR A 18 5.18 22.75 18.42
CA TYR A 18 4.68 22.58 17.05
C TYR A 18 5.30 23.60 16.08
N LYS A 19 5.56 24.82 16.56
CA LYS A 19 6.25 25.85 15.77
C LYS A 19 7.74 25.58 15.66
N ILE A 20 8.39 25.04 16.69
CA ILE A 20 9.80 24.62 16.61
C ILE A 20 9.95 23.47 15.62
N SER A 21 9.11 22.43 15.73
CA SER A 21 9.12 21.32 14.78
C SER A 21 8.84 21.75 13.34
N SER A 22 8.21 22.92 13.15
CA SER A 22 7.86 23.43 11.81
C SER A 22 9.05 23.89 11.00
N PHE A 23 10.11 24.26 11.69
CA PHE A 23 11.34 24.76 11.08
C PHE A 23 12.35 23.64 10.81
N LEU A 24 12.04 22.40 11.23
CA LEU A 24 12.94 21.27 11.10
C LEU A 24 12.67 20.49 9.80
N PRO A 25 13.72 19.98 9.10
CA PRO A 25 13.56 19.03 8.00
C PRO A 25 12.93 17.72 8.46
N PHE A 26 12.13 17.07 7.59
CA PHE A 26 11.35 15.87 7.92
C PHE A 26 12.10 14.81 8.76
N GLU A 27 13.31 14.42 8.35
CA GLU A 27 14.13 13.43 9.05
C GLU A 27 14.53 13.88 10.47
N SER A 28 14.89 15.16 10.63
CA SER A 28 15.20 15.75 11.93
C SER A 28 13.96 15.81 12.81
N VAL A 29 12.80 16.06 12.22
CA VAL A 29 11.55 16.08 12.96
C VAL A 29 11.23 14.66 13.45
N LEU A 30 11.47 13.61 12.64
CA LEU A 30 11.22 12.22 13.07
C LEU A 30 12.10 11.85 14.26
N GLN A 31 13.33 12.34 14.30
CA GLN A 31 14.23 12.17 15.43
C GLN A 31 13.66 12.78 16.72
N THR A 32 12.89 13.87 16.63
CA THR A 32 12.26 14.47 17.83
C THR A 32 11.20 13.57 18.47
N THR A 33 10.59 12.65 17.71
CA THR A 33 9.63 11.66 18.26
C THR A 33 10.27 10.66 19.23
N PHE A 34 11.61 10.58 19.25
CA PHE A 34 12.37 9.76 20.19
C PHE A 34 12.79 10.53 21.45
N LEU A 35 12.74 11.87 21.42
CA LEU A 35 13.13 12.71 22.57
C LEU A 35 12.16 12.55 23.74
N SER A 36 10.85 12.51 23.48
CA SER A 36 9.87 12.22 24.52
C SER A 36 8.53 11.75 23.97
N LYS A 37 7.70 11.17 24.85
CA LYS A 37 6.30 10.81 24.53
C LYS A 37 5.49 12.02 24.06
N ARG A 38 5.76 13.21 24.61
CA ARG A 38 5.07 14.45 24.26
C ARG A 38 5.39 14.86 22.82
N TRP A 39 6.67 14.89 22.44
CA TRP A 39 7.08 15.14 21.06
C TRP A 39 6.51 14.11 20.10
N ARG A 40 6.48 12.82 20.47
CA ARG A 40 5.82 11.79 19.68
C ARG A 40 4.31 12.02 19.51
N ASN A 41 3.63 12.54 20.52
CA ASN A 41 2.19 12.80 20.47
C ASN A 41 1.85 14.05 19.66
N LEU A 42 2.68 15.10 19.74
CA LEU A 42 2.55 16.30 18.90
C LEU A 42 2.54 15.98 17.41
N TRP A 43 3.30 14.96 17.03
CA TRP A 43 3.38 14.41 15.69
C TRP A 43 2.17 13.58 15.25
N ASN A 44 1.40 13.06 16.20
CA ASN A 44 0.24 12.19 15.96
C ASN A 44 -1.05 12.96 16.26
N MET A 45 -1.21 14.13 15.64
CA MET A 45 -2.48 14.88 15.72
C MET A 45 -3.56 14.08 14.97
N ILE A 46 -4.46 13.50 15.75
CA ILE A 46 -5.61 12.75 15.25
C ILE A 46 -6.83 13.67 15.28
N SER A 47 -7.34 14.02 14.11
CA SER A 47 -8.69 14.59 13.98
C SER A 47 -9.69 13.44 14.02
N VAL A 48 -10.75 13.56 14.81
CA VAL A 48 -11.85 12.58 14.82
C VAL A 48 -13.07 13.22 14.18
N GLN A 49 -13.68 12.52 13.23
CA GLN A 49 -14.95 12.89 12.60
C GLN A 49 -15.88 11.69 12.61
N ASN A 50 -17.18 11.96 12.64
CA ASN A 50 -18.21 10.92 12.61
C ASN A 50 -19.14 11.17 11.42
N GLY A 51 -19.68 10.11 10.83
CA GLY A 51 -20.77 10.21 9.89
C GLY A 51 -20.97 8.95 9.04
N ALA A 52 -21.95 9.02 8.16
CA ALA A 52 -22.29 7.93 7.27
C ALA A 52 -21.22 7.70 6.19
N LEU A 53 -21.10 6.46 5.72
CA LEU A 53 -20.13 6.04 4.70
C LEU A 53 -20.24 6.85 3.39
N GLU A 54 -21.44 7.26 3.00
CA GLU A 54 -21.69 8.10 1.82
C GLU A 54 -20.99 9.48 1.89
N ASN A 55 -20.75 9.98 3.10
CA ASN A 55 -20.10 11.27 3.33
C ASN A 55 -18.57 11.14 3.42
N LEU A 56 -18.04 9.91 3.44
CA LEU A 56 -16.60 9.62 3.50
C LEU A 56 -15.82 10.31 2.38
N PRO A 57 -16.21 10.22 1.08
CA PRO A 57 -15.43 10.84 0.02
C PRO A 57 -15.28 12.34 0.21
N ASN A 58 -16.34 13.03 0.64
CA ASN A 58 -16.34 14.47 0.89
C ASN A 58 -15.49 14.83 2.11
N ALA A 59 -15.66 14.09 3.22
CA ALA A 59 -14.86 14.29 4.43
C ALA A 59 -13.36 14.08 4.17
N ALA A 60 -13.02 12.99 3.47
CA ALA A 60 -11.66 12.70 3.04
C ALA A 60 -11.11 13.78 2.12
N THR A 61 -11.86 14.19 1.11
CA THR A 61 -11.45 15.25 0.16
C THR A 61 -11.20 16.57 0.88
N ASN A 62 -12.10 17.00 1.78
CA ASN A 62 -11.90 18.21 2.57
C ASN A 62 -10.64 18.12 3.45
N PHE A 63 -10.42 16.99 4.11
CA PHE A 63 -9.22 16.74 4.88
C PHE A 63 -7.95 16.82 4.01
N LEU A 64 -7.99 16.27 2.79
CA LEU A 64 -6.89 16.38 1.83
C LEU A 64 -6.67 17.83 1.40
N ILE A 65 -7.71 18.57 1.00
CA ILE A 65 -7.60 19.98 0.58
C ILE A 65 -6.92 20.82 1.66
N HIS A 66 -7.31 20.64 2.93
CA HIS A 66 -6.76 21.42 4.04
C HIS A 66 -5.33 21.02 4.44
N HIS A 67 -4.84 19.86 4.00
CA HIS A 67 -3.57 19.31 4.50
C HIS A 67 -2.55 18.92 3.42
N PHE A 68 -2.94 18.85 2.14
CA PHE A 68 -2.04 18.60 1.00
C PHE A 68 -1.60 19.86 0.25
N ASN A 69 -2.21 21.03 0.52
CA ASN A 69 -1.90 22.25 -0.25
C ASN A 69 -0.48 22.77 0.05
N HIS A 70 0.24 23.01 -1.05
CA HIS A 70 1.69 23.17 -1.27
C HIS A 70 2.45 24.22 -0.44
N PHE A 71 1.81 24.93 0.49
CA PHE A 71 2.41 26.08 1.17
C PHE A 71 2.69 25.88 2.65
N ASN A 72 2.54 24.65 3.16
CA ASN A 72 2.81 24.40 4.57
C ASN A 72 4.05 23.52 4.78
N PRO A 73 5.20 24.10 5.21
CA PRO A 73 6.37 23.31 5.61
C PRO A 73 6.09 22.40 6.82
N LEU A 74 4.93 22.55 7.47
CA LEU A 74 4.35 21.70 8.52
C LEU A 74 3.88 20.31 8.03
N ASN A 75 4.68 19.61 7.22
CA ASN A 75 4.33 18.31 6.59
C ASN A 75 4.32 17.15 7.62
N TYR A 76 3.60 17.34 8.72
CA TYR A 76 3.43 16.40 9.80
C TYR A 76 2.52 15.25 9.39
N PHE A 77 2.75 14.10 10.00
CA PHE A 77 1.82 12.99 9.97
C PHE A 77 0.47 13.48 10.51
N LYS A 78 -0.52 13.62 9.63
CA LYS A 78 -1.89 13.98 10.03
C LYS A 78 -2.76 12.79 9.84
N LYS A 79 -3.47 12.42 10.91
CA LYS A 79 -4.36 11.28 10.91
C LYS A 79 -5.78 11.77 11.10
N LEU A 80 -6.68 11.37 10.23
CA LEU A 80 -8.12 11.51 10.42
C LEU A 80 -8.68 10.14 10.75
N GLN A 81 -9.34 10.02 11.89
CA GLN A 81 -10.18 8.89 12.22
C GLN A 81 -11.62 9.26 11.91
N TYR A 82 -12.21 8.58 10.93
CA TYR A 82 -13.60 8.70 10.58
C TYR A 82 -14.35 7.50 11.17
N GLN A 83 -15.23 7.75 12.14
CA GLN A 83 -16.04 6.71 12.77
C GLN A 83 -17.39 6.60 12.07
N PHE A 84 -17.76 5.38 11.73
CA PHE A 84 -19.04 5.05 11.13
C PHE A 84 -20.04 4.65 12.22
N ASP A 85 -21.34 4.78 11.93
CA ASP A 85 -22.41 4.46 12.88
C ASP A 85 -22.45 2.97 13.25
N ASN A 86 -21.89 2.09 12.40
CA ASN A 86 -21.76 0.65 12.65
C ASN A 86 -20.58 0.29 13.58
N GLY A 87 -19.85 1.28 14.12
CA GLY A 87 -18.68 1.08 14.99
C GLY A 87 -17.38 0.78 14.25
N GLU A 88 -17.39 0.65 12.92
CA GLU A 88 -16.17 0.60 12.13
C GLU A 88 -15.49 1.97 12.12
N ALA A 89 -14.17 1.96 11.85
CA ALA A 89 -13.44 3.21 11.70
C ALA A 89 -12.51 3.15 10.49
N LEU A 90 -12.49 4.24 9.74
CA LEU A 90 -11.49 4.52 8.73
C LEU A 90 -10.41 5.40 9.36
N PHE A 91 -9.16 5.01 9.15
CA PHE A 91 -8.02 5.83 9.44
C PHE A 91 -7.43 6.34 8.13
N LEU A 92 -7.58 7.64 7.86
CA LEU A 92 -6.79 8.30 6.84
C LEU A 92 -5.51 8.83 7.51
N SER A 93 -4.38 8.61 6.86
CA SER A 93 -3.12 9.21 7.27
C SER A 93 -2.45 9.84 6.06
N VAL A 94 -2.18 11.13 6.18
CA VAL A 94 -1.34 11.86 5.25
C VAL A 94 0.08 11.76 5.77
N LEU A 95 0.94 11.13 4.98
CA LEU A 95 2.37 11.15 5.22
C LEU A 95 2.99 12.23 4.32
N SER A 96 4.12 12.76 4.77
CA SER A 96 4.96 13.62 3.93
C SER A 96 5.26 12.93 2.58
N ASN A 97 5.60 13.73 1.56
CA ASN A 97 5.93 13.27 0.20
C ASN A 97 4.75 12.73 -0.62
N GLN A 98 3.57 13.35 -0.49
CA GLN A 98 2.45 13.12 -1.39
C GLN A 98 1.89 11.67 -1.30
N LYS A 99 1.99 11.07 -0.11
CA LYS A 99 1.52 9.71 0.18
C LYS A 99 0.29 9.73 1.06
N LEU A 100 -0.77 9.08 0.61
CA LEU A 100 -2.01 8.89 1.36
C LEU A 100 -2.16 7.43 1.74
N HIS A 101 -2.36 7.16 3.03
CA HIS A 101 -2.62 5.83 3.56
C HIS A 101 -4.03 5.79 4.14
N LEU A 102 -4.90 4.97 3.54
CA LEU A 102 -6.25 4.69 4.03
C LEU A 102 -6.25 3.27 4.62
N HIS A 103 -6.62 3.17 5.89
CA HIS A 103 -6.74 1.89 6.58
C HIS A 103 -8.15 1.76 7.14
N PHE A 104 -8.89 0.79 6.64
CA PHE A 104 -10.22 0.47 7.09
C PHE A 104 -10.12 -0.58 8.19
N SER A 105 -10.43 -0.20 9.42
CA SER A 105 -10.55 -1.17 10.51
C SER A 105 -11.95 -1.77 10.49
N SER A 106 -12.03 -3.07 10.25
CA SER A 106 -13.28 -3.83 10.31
C SER A 106 -13.31 -4.72 11.56
N HIS A 107 -14.49 -5.16 11.95
CA HIS A 107 -14.71 -6.05 13.09
C HIS A 107 -14.08 -7.42 12.81
N LYS A 108 -13.38 -7.96 13.81
CA LYS A 108 -12.64 -9.24 13.70
C LYS A 108 -13.52 -10.50 13.54
N HIS A 109 -14.84 -10.35 13.43
CA HIS A 109 -15.81 -11.45 13.61
C HIS A 109 -16.76 -11.68 12.43
N GLU A 110 -16.70 -10.91 11.35
CA GLU A 110 -17.48 -11.20 10.14
C GLU A 110 -16.62 -11.94 9.12
N VAL A 111 -17.17 -13.03 8.57
CA VAL A 111 -16.57 -13.70 7.43
C VAL A 111 -16.56 -12.69 6.27
N PRO A 112 -15.41 -12.43 5.63
CA PRO A 112 -15.34 -11.48 4.53
C PRO A 112 -16.32 -11.89 3.44
N SER A 113 -17.26 -11.01 3.12
CA SER A 113 -18.12 -11.20 1.96
C SER A 113 -17.29 -10.99 0.71
N ASP A 114 -17.32 -11.97 -0.18
CA ASP A 114 -16.62 -11.88 -1.45
C ASP A 114 -17.14 -10.71 -2.29
N PHE A 115 -16.22 -10.05 -3.00
CA PHE A 115 -16.54 -8.93 -3.87
C PHE A 115 -15.56 -8.77 -5.03
N ASP A 116 -16.09 -8.17 -6.09
CA ASP A 116 -15.35 -7.74 -7.25
C ASP A 116 -15.19 -6.23 -7.21
N TRP A 117 -14.01 -5.75 -7.58
CA TRP A 117 -13.72 -4.33 -7.55
C TRP A 117 -13.07 -3.86 -8.84
N LYS A 118 -13.74 -2.90 -9.48
CA LYS A 118 -13.23 -2.19 -10.64
C LYS A 118 -12.88 -0.75 -10.26
N LEU A 119 -11.61 -0.41 -10.39
CA LEU A 119 -11.09 0.92 -10.15
C LEU A 119 -10.73 1.60 -11.48
N ASN A 120 -11.47 2.65 -11.84
CA ASN A 120 -11.19 3.46 -13.02
C ASN A 120 -10.51 4.75 -12.58
N LEU A 121 -9.29 4.98 -13.06
CA LEU A 121 -8.52 6.18 -12.78
C LEU A 121 -8.55 7.11 -14.00
N ASN A 122 -8.99 8.35 -13.81
CA ASN A 122 -8.90 9.46 -14.78
C ASN A 122 -9.64 9.24 -16.12
N TYR A 123 -10.81 8.59 -16.12
CA TYR A 123 -11.58 8.35 -17.37
C TYR A 123 -12.53 9.49 -17.76
N ASP A 124 -12.80 10.45 -16.88
CA ASP A 124 -13.72 11.55 -17.19
C ASP A 124 -12.97 12.78 -17.74
N HIS A 125 -13.10 13.00 -19.04
CA HIS A 125 -12.55 14.16 -19.77
C HIS A 125 -13.44 15.41 -19.67
N HIS A 126 -14.51 15.41 -18.87
CA HIS A 126 -15.54 16.46 -18.93
C HIS A 126 -15.55 17.47 -17.78
N GLN A 127 -14.72 17.31 -16.75
CA GLN A 127 -14.55 18.34 -15.72
C GLN A 127 -13.07 18.55 -15.41
N LEU A 128 -12.51 19.62 -16.00
CA LEU A 128 -11.24 20.23 -15.60
C LEU A 128 -11.37 20.88 -14.21
N SER A 129 -11.76 20.11 -13.20
CA SER A 129 -11.56 20.50 -11.82
C SER A 129 -10.17 19.99 -11.43
N HIS A 130 -9.17 20.85 -11.55
CA HIS A 130 -7.84 20.56 -11.04
C HIS A 130 -7.99 20.18 -9.56
N SER A 131 -7.65 18.93 -9.20
CA SER A 131 -7.55 18.54 -7.80
C SER A 131 -6.55 19.49 -7.12
N THR A 132 -7.02 20.23 -6.12
CA THR A 132 -6.19 21.22 -5.42
C THR A 132 -5.09 20.55 -4.58
N PHE A 133 -5.28 19.28 -4.25
CA PHE A 133 -4.29 18.41 -3.61
C PHE A 133 -3.56 17.53 -4.61
N PHE A 134 -2.34 17.13 -4.26
CA PHE A 134 -1.45 16.36 -5.12
C PHE A 134 -0.97 15.08 -4.41
N VAL A 135 -1.60 13.95 -4.72
CA VAL A 135 -1.31 12.64 -4.12
C VAL A 135 -0.70 11.75 -5.21
N LYS A 136 0.57 11.37 -5.02
CA LYS A 136 1.29 10.47 -5.94
C LYS A 136 1.19 9.02 -5.53
N THR A 137 1.20 8.74 -4.24
CA THR A 137 1.13 7.36 -3.72
C THR A 137 -0.12 7.18 -2.89
N LEU A 138 -0.91 6.18 -3.23
CA LEU A 138 -2.08 5.77 -2.46
C LEU A 138 -1.89 4.35 -1.94
N CYS A 139 -2.01 4.18 -0.63
CA CYS A 139 -2.02 2.89 0.03
C CYS A 139 -3.39 2.66 0.63
N LEU A 140 -4.05 1.60 0.17
CA LEU A 140 -5.36 1.16 0.62
C LEU A 140 -5.19 -0.15 1.37
N LYS A 141 -5.46 -0.14 2.66
CA LYS A 141 -5.36 -1.30 3.53
C LYS A 141 -6.74 -1.72 4.02
N SER A 142 -7.03 -3.01 3.87
CA SER A 142 -8.25 -3.65 4.38
C SER A 142 -9.55 -3.11 3.79
N VAL A 143 -9.55 -2.74 2.50
CA VAL A 143 -10.78 -2.38 1.77
C VAL A 143 -11.70 -3.60 1.72
N SER A 144 -12.97 -3.38 2.05
CA SER A 144 -14.05 -4.39 2.02
C SER A 144 -15.13 -4.01 1.02
N ARG A 145 -16.04 -4.95 0.72
CA ARG A 145 -17.25 -4.76 -0.10
C ARG A 145 -18.08 -3.54 0.29
N LEU A 146 -18.13 -3.19 1.56
CA LEU A 146 -18.91 -2.04 2.02
C LEU A 146 -18.24 -0.72 1.61
N THR A 147 -16.91 -0.69 1.54
CA THR A 147 -16.13 0.54 1.39
C THR A 147 -15.73 0.85 -0.06
N THR A 148 -15.90 -0.09 -0.98
CA THR A 148 -15.42 -0.02 -2.36
C THR A 148 -15.92 1.19 -3.13
N GLU A 149 -17.19 1.54 -2.99
CA GLU A 149 -17.84 2.66 -3.68
C GLU A 149 -17.32 4.00 -3.17
N ALA A 150 -17.18 4.14 -1.86
CA ALA A 150 -16.64 5.34 -1.24
C ALA A 150 -15.16 5.54 -1.61
N VAL A 151 -14.37 4.47 -1.59
CA VAL A 151 -12.96 4.50 -2.03
C VAL A 151 -12.87 4.87 -3.51
N SER A 152 -13.69 4.26 -4.38
CA SER A 152 -13.65 4.54 -5.82
C SER A 152 -14.00 6.00 -6.12
N SER A 153 -14.99 6.56 -5.41
CA SER A 153 -15.37 7.97 -5.50
C SER A 153 -14.27 8.91 -5.00
N LEU A 154 -13.55 8.53 -3.94
CA LEU A 154 -12.41 9.30 -3.46
C LEU A 154 -11.26 9.26 -4.48
N VAL A 155 -10.96 8.08 -5.01
CA VAL A 155 -9.82 7.88 -5.91
C VAL A 155 -10.03 8.53 -7.28
N SER A 156 -11.27 8.64 -7.76
CA SER A 156 -11.57 9.35 -9.01
C SER A 156 -11.20 10.84 -8.95
N SER A 157 -11.13 11.43 -7.76
CA SER A 157 -10.65 12.81 -7.56
C SER A 157 -9.12 12.95 -7.56
N ILE A 158 -8.35 11.85 -7.58
CA ILE A 158 -6.88 11.84 -7.51
C ILE A 158 -6.27 11.69 -8.91
N TYR A 159 -5.99 12.81 -9.58
CA TYR A 159 -5.48 12.80 -10.96
C TYR A 159 -3.98 12.55 -11.11
N SER A 160 -3.21 12.73 -10.02
CA SER A 160 -1.74 12.68 -10.00
C SER A 160 -1.16 11.35 -9.54
N LEU A 161 -1.99 10.31 -9.44
CA LEU A 161 -1.56 9.03 -8.89
C LEU A 161 -0.51 8.32 -9.76
N GLU A 162 0.66 8.07 -9.16
CA GLU A 162 1.80 7.38 -9.78
C GLU A 162 1.99 5.97 -9.17
N SER A 163 1.58 5.76 -7.92
CA SER A 163 1.71 4.48 -7.22
C SER A 163 0.44 4.11 -6.44
N LEU A 164 -0.07 2.89 -6.66
CA LEU A 164 -1.19 2.32 -5.91
C LEU A 164 -0.74 1.05 -5.16
N LYS A 165 -1.13 0.94 -3.89
CA LYS A 165 -0.92 -0.25 -3.08
C LYS A 165 -2.23 -0.74 -2.48
N LEU A 166 -2.56 -2.01 -2.69
CA LEU A 166 -3.62 -2.73 -1.98
C LEU A 166 -2.97 -3.68 -0.98
N ILE A 167 -3.44 -3.66 0.27
CA ILE A 167 -2.88 -4.47 1.36
C ILE A 167 -4.01 -5.11 2.15
N GLU A 168 -3.99 -6.44 2.33
CA GLU A 168 -4.92 -7.16 3.21
C GLU A 168 -6.43 -6.89 2.90
N CYS A 169 -6.79 -6.68 1.62
CA CYS A 169 -8.19 -6.49 1.20
C CYS A 169 -8.90 -7.86 1.14
N ASN A 170 -9.34 -8.35 2.30
CA ASN A 170 -9.96 -9.67 2.44
C ASN A 170 -11.32 -9.75 1.73
N GLY A 171 -11.57 -10.85 1.03
CA GLY A 171 -12.79 -11.07 0.22
C GLY A 171 -12.71 -10.51 -1.21
N LEU A 172 -11.63 -9.82 -1.57
CA LEU A 172 -11.44 -9.33 -2.94
C LEU A 172 -11.14 -10.51 -3.89
N GLN A 173 -12.12 -10.91 -4.70
CA GLN A 173 -11.99 -12.01 -5.67
C GLN A 173 -11.46 -11.55 -7.02
N SER A 174 -12.00 -10.46 -7.53
CA SER A 174 -11.61 -9.86 -8.80
C SER A 174 -11.19 -8.42 -8.61
N PHE A 175 -10.00 -8.06 -9.09
CA PHE A 175 -9.55 -6.68 -9.13
C PHE A 175 -9.24 -6.26 -10.57
N SER A 176 -9.93 -5.23 -11.03
CA SER A 176 -9.67 -4.61 -12.33
C SER A 176 -9.25 -3.17 -12.12
N ILE A 177 -8.07 -2.81 -12.58
CA ILE A 177 -7.63 -1.42 -12.65
C ILE A 177 -7.51 -0.99 -14.09
N SER A 178 -8.24 0.06 -14.45
CA SER A 178 -8.11 0.74 -15.74
C SER A 178 -7.64 2.15 -15.48
N SER A 179 -6.63 2.62 -16.19
CA SER A 179 -6.09 3.95 -15.98
C SER A 179 -5.58 4.61 -17.25
N SER A 180 -6.04 5.84 -17.50
CA SER A 180 -5.43 6.76 -18.47
C SER A 180 -4.24 7.56 -17.88
N SER A 181 -3.95 7.36 -16.59
CA SER A 181 -3.08 8.21 -15.77
C SER A 181 -1.57 7.95 -15.94
N LYS A 182 -0.77 8.45 -15.00
CA LYS A 182 0.68 8.21 -14.84
C LYS A 182 0.98 7.02 -13.90
N LEU A 183 0.06 6.07 -13.74
CA LEU A 183 0.27 4.96 -12.82
C LEU A 183 1.47 4.09 -13.27
N GLU A 184 2.59 4.26 -12.56
CA GLU A 184 3.88 3.64 -12.81
C GLU A 184 4.15 2.46 -11.87
N SER A 185 3.50 2.42 -10.70
CA SER A 185 3.70 1.36 -9.72
C SER A 185 2.38 0.80 -9.18
N LEU A 186 2.26 -0.53 -9.18
CA LEU A 186 1.14 -1.26 -8.59
C LEU A 186 1.67 -2.32 -7.62
N SER A 187 1.20 -2.28 -6.37
CA SER A 187 1.46 -3.33 -5.38
C SER A 187 0.16 -3.93 -4.88
N ILE A 188 0.05 -5.26 -4.86
CA ILE A 188 -1.07 -5.98 -4.26
C ILE A 188 -0.48 -7.01 -3.30
N LEU A 189 -0.76 -6.85 -2.01
CA LEU A 189 -0.12 -7.61 -0.94
C LEU A 189 -1.17 -8.23 -0.02
N ASP A 190 -1.12 -9.55 0.14
CA ASP A 190 -1.95 -10.31 1.09
C ASP A 190 -3.45 -10.20 0.85
N CYS A 191 -3.87 -9.96 -0.39
CA CYS A 191 -5.26 -10.14 -0.81
C CYS A 191 -5.46 -11.63 -1.13
N LEU A 192 -5.72 -12.44 -0.11
CA LEU A 192 -5.60 -13.90 -0.18
C LEU A 192 -6.65 -14.59 -1.08
N GLN A 193 -7.82 -13.97 -1.25
CA GLN A 193 -8.92 -14.46 -2.08
C GLN A 193 -8.85 -14.00 -3.54
N LEU A 194 -7.83 -13.24 -3.95
CA LEU A 194 -7.77 -12.69 -5.30
C LEU A 194 -7.52 -13.81 -6.33
N GLU A 195 -8.52 -14.05 -7.18
CA GLU A 195 -8.49 -15.04 -8.25
C GLU A 195 -8.25 -14.42 -9.63
N PHE A 196 -8.72 -13.19 -9.85
CA PHE A 196 -8.60 -12.50 -11.12
C PHE A 196 -8.01 -11.11 -10.97
N LEU A 197 -6.97 -10.82 -11.74
CA LEU A 197 -6.33 -9.52 -11.79
C LEU A 197 -6.30 -9.00 -13.22
N HIS A 198 -6.96 -7.88 -13.45
CA HIS A 198 -6.94 -7.18 -14.72
C HIS A 198 -6.20 -5.84 -14.59
N ILE A 199 -5.17 -5.65 -15.43
CA ILE A 199 -4.34 -4.44 -15.47
C ILE A 199 -4.48 -3.79 -16.85
N GLY A 200 -5.31 -2.76 -16.91
CA GLY A 200 -5.58 -1.91 -18.07
C GLY A 200 -4.92 -0.53 -17.97
N THR A 201 -3.62 -0.50 -17.67
CA THR A 201 -2.75 0.71 -17.69
C THR A 201 -1.63 0.49 -18.68
N SER A 202 -1.09 1.56 -19.29
CA SER A 202 -0.02 1.48 -20.29
C SER A 202 1.36 1.97 -19.81
N LYS A 203 1.44 2.54 -18.59
CA LYS A 203 2.67 3.20 -18.09
C LYS A 203 3.33 2.48 -16.92
N LEU A 204 2.88 1.27 -16.59
CA LEU A 204 3.38 0.52 -15.44
C LEU A 204 4.85 0.12 -15.64
N ARG A 205 5.70 0.46 -14.66
CA ARG A 205 7.14 0.17 -14.59
C ARG A 205 7.47 -0.75 -13.42
N SER A 206 6.70 -0.71 -12.34
CA SER A 206 6.88 -1.55 -11.17
C SER A 206 5.61 -2.32 -10.83
N PHE A 207 5.74 -3.63 -10.69
CA PHE A 207 4.64 -4.51 -10.31
C PHE A 207 5.05 -5.44 -9.17
N ARG A 208 4.33 -5.37 -8.05
CA ARG A 208 4.61 -6.20 -6.87
C ARG A 208 3.36 -6.96 -6.45
N TYR A 209 3.49 -8.27 -6.36
CA TYR A 209 2.42 -9.16 -5.96
C TYR A 209 2.89 -10.09 -4.84
N ARG A 210 2.09 -10.20 -3.78
CA ARG A 210 2.26 -11.22 -2.72
C ARG A 210 0.90 -11.82 -2.37
N GLY A 211 0.75 -13.13 -2.50
CA GLY A 211 -0.52 -13.84 -2.29
C GLY A 211 -0.60 -15.15 -3.05
N SER A 212 -1.80 -15.70 -3.20
CA SER A 212 -2.07 -16.85 -4.07
C SER A 212 -2.04 -16.41 -5.53
N PHE A 213 -1.33 -17.12 -6.42
CA PHE A 213 -1.14 -16.61 -7.79
C PHE A 213 -2.48 -16.50 -8.56
N PRO A 214 -2.92 -15.28 -8.98
CA PRO A 214 -4.21 -15.06 -9.63
C PRO A 214 -4.11 -15.28 -11.15
N ARG A 215 -5.24 -15.42 -11.84
CA ARG A 215 -5.31 -15.26 -13.30
C ARG A 215 -5.05 -13.80 -13.65
N ILE A 216 -3.98 -13.54 -14.39
CA ILE A 216 -3.59 -12.17 -14.76
C ILE A 216 -3.95 -11.90 -16.23
N ARG A 217 -4.72 -10.84 -16.46
CA ARG A 217 -4.96 -10.24 -17.78
C ARG A 217 -4.28 -8.88 -17.84
N LEU A 218 -3.50 -8.67 -18.89
CA LEU A 218 -2.83 -7.41 -19.18
C LEU A 218 -3.33 -6.90 -20.54
N ASP A 219 -3.82 -5.67 -20.59
CA ASP A 219 -4.25 -5.07 -21.87
C ASP A 219 -3.07 -4.49 -22.67
N TYR A 220 -1.93 -4.26 -22.02
CA TYR A 220 -0.74 -3.64 -22.63
C TYR A 220 0.52 -4.46 -22.33
N HIS A 221 1.53 -4.27 -23.17
CA HIS A 221 2.88 -4.74 -22.89
C HIS A 221 3.64 -3.68 -22.07
N PHE A 222 4.44 -4.16 -21.13
CA PHE A 222 5.19 -3.30 -20.22
C PHE A 222 6.70 -3.51 -20.38
N ASN A 223 7.43 -2.40 -20.36
CA ASN A 223 8.87 -2.42 -20.10
C ASN A 223 9.05 -2.24 -18.59
N MET A 224 8.84 -3.32 -17.84
CA MET A 224 8.98 -3.28 -16.39
C MET A 224 10.45 -3.05 -16.00
N GLU A 225 10.65 -2.27 -14.95
CA GLU A 225 11.95 -2.08 -14.29
C GLU A 225 12.04 -3.02 -13.07
N ASP A 226 10.97 -3.10 -12.27
CA ASP A 226 10.98 -3.84 -11.01
C ASP A 226 9.74 -4.73 -10.90
N VAL A 227 9.94 -6.05 -10.86
CA VAL A 227 8.87 -7.01 -10.66
C VAL A 227 9.13 -7.87 -9.43
N MET A 228 8.12 -7.99 -8.57
CA MET A 228 8.10 -8.93 -7.44
C MET A 228 6.89 -9.86 -7.53
N LEU A 229 7.12 -11.18 -7.51
CA LEU A 229 6.08 -12.19 -7.44
C LEU A 229 6.38 -13.14 -6.26
N ASP A 230 5.78 -12.87 -5.11
CA ASP A 230 5.89 -13.70 -3.90
C ASP A 230 4.63 -14.58 -3.73
N CYS A 231 4.55 -15.66 -4.50
CA CYS A 231 3.40 -16.56 -4.54
C CYS A 231 3.66 -17.86 -3.77
N ARG A 232 4.05 -17.77 -2.49
CA ARG A 232 4.54 -18.95 -1.73
C ARG A 232 3.51 -20.07 -1.60
N GLN A 233 2.23 -19.73 -1.63
CA GLN A 233 1.12 -20.68 -1.54
C GLN A 233 0.81 -21.33 -2.91
N GLY A 234 1.48 -20.92 -3.99
CA GLY A 234 1.09 -21.26 -5.34
C GLY A 234 -0.28 -20.70 -5.70
N PRO A 235 -0.91 -21.21 -6.77
CA PRO A 235 -2.30 -20.95 -7.04
C PRO A 235 -3.15 -21.83 -6.12
N GLY A 236 -4.23 -21.27 -5.60
CA GLY A 236 -5.23 -22.02 -4.82
C GLY A 236 -6.06 -23.02 -5.65
N TYR A 237 -5.71 -23.27 -6.91
CA TYR A 237 -6.48 -24.07 -7.86
C TYR A 237 -5.58 -24.79 -8.89
N MET A 238 -6.16 -25.74 -9.64
CA MET A 238 -5.47 -26.44 -10.72
C MET A 238 -5.15 -25.50 -11.89
N TYR A 239 -3.88 -25.12 -12.00
CA TYR A 239 -3.39 -24.14 -12.97
C TYR A 239 -3.18 -24.73 -14.37
N LYS A 240 -3.44 -23.92 -15.41
CA LYS A 240 -3.03 -24.23 -16.78
C LYS A 240 -1.72 -23.52 -17.12
N SER A 241 -0.83 -24.18 -17.85
CA SER A 241 0.51 -23.66 -18.21
C SER A 241 0.47 -22.32 -18.95
N ASN A 242 -0.56 -22.08 -19.77
CA ASN A 242 -0.74 -20.86 -20.56
C ASN A 242 -1.16 -19.62 -19.73
N GLU A 243 -1.68 -19.80 -18.52
CA GLU A 243 -2.06 -18.67 -17.65
C GLU A 243 -0.83 -17.87 -17.16
N PHE A 244 0.39 -18.40 -17.32
CA PHE A 244 1.64 -17.69 -17.06
C PHE A 244 2.14 -16.83 -18.22
N ASP A 245 1.63 -17.00 -19.44
CA ASP A 245 2.19 -16.32 -20.61
C ASP A 245 2.16 -14.78 -20.49
N PRO A 246 1.08 -14.13 -19.98
CA PRO A 246 1.06 -12.68 -19.79
C PRO A 246 2.14 -12.20 -18.81
N ILE A 247 2.33 -12.91 -17.69
CA ILE A 247 3.33 -12.52 -16.69
C ILE A 247 4.75 -12.81 -17.18
N LEU A 248 4.95 -13.90 -17.94
CA LEU A 248 6.24 -14.25 -18.55
C LEU A 248 6.70 -13.18 -19.54
N LEU A 249 5.80 -12.64 -20.35
CA LEU A 249 6.10 -11.52 -21.24
C LEU A 249 6.51 -10.27 -20.45
N THR A 250 5.87 -10.04 -19.31
CA THR A 250 6.11 -8.88 -18.44
C THR A 250 7.45 -8.97 -17.71
N VAL A 251 7.80 -10.14 -17.15
CA VAL A 251 9.03 -10.34 -16.39
C VAL A 251 10.27 -10.55 -17.26
N LYS A 252 10.10 -10.91 -18.54
CA LYS A 252 11.22 -11.22 -19.44
C LYS A 252 12.24 -10.08 -19.58
N ASN A 253 11.77 -8.84 -19.52
CA ASN A 253 12.60 -7.64 -19.71
C ASN A 253 12.78 -6.84 -18.42
N ALA A 254 12.39 -7.37 -17.26
CA ALA A 254 12.51 -6.66 -15.99
C ALA A 254 13.99 -6.50 -15.59
N GLU A 255 14.39 -5.30 -15.18
CA GLU A 255 15.75 -5.03 -14.67
C GLU A 255 15.98 -5.74 -13.34
N THR A 256 14.98 -5.71 -12.45
CA THR A 256 14.96 -6.40 -11.16
C THR A 256 13.79 -7.37 -11.12
N LEU A 257 14.08 -8.65 -10.84
CA LEU A 257 13.08 -9.69 -10.65
C LEU A 257 13.25 -10.36 -9.29
N THR A 258 12.27 -10.17 -8.40
CA THR A 258 12.19 -10.82 -7.10
C THR A 258 11.09 -11.88 -7.12
N ILE A 259 11.45 -13.15 -6.93
CA ILE A 259 10.50 -14.28 -6.98
C ILE A 259 10.72 -15.21 -5.79
N CYS A 260 9.63 -15.82 -5.30
CA CYS A 260 9.75 -16.86 -4.28
C CYS A 260 10.12 -18.22 -4.90
N LYS A 261 10.50 -19.19 -4.05
CA LYS A 261 10.88 -20.54 -4.48
C LYS A 261 9.81 -21.19 -5.36
N TRP A 262 8.54 -21.12 -4.94
CA TRP A 262 7.44 -21.71 -5.68
C TRP A 262 7.29 -21.08 -7.08
N THR A 263 7.30 -19.74 -7.16
CA THR A 263 7.20 -19.03 -8.44
C THR A 263 8.38 -19.36 -9.36
N PHE A 264 9.59 -19.44 -8.82
CA PHE A 264 10.77 -19.87 -9.56
C PHE A 264 10.56 -21.27 -10.17
N GLU A 265 10.21 -22.27 -9.36
CA GLU A 265 10.00 -23.64 -9.85
C GLU A 265 8.91 -23.71 -10.93
N SER A 266 7.81 -22.97 -10.76
CA SER A 266 6.70 -22.92 -11.71
C SER A 266 7.11 -22.27 -13.04
N LEU A 267 7.78 -21.12 -13.02
CA LEU A 267 8.25 -20.45 -14.25
C LEU A 267 9.27 -21.31 -15.02
N PHE A 268 10.17 -21.99 -14.29
CA PHE A 268 11.20 -22.85 -14.89
C PHE A 268 10.63 -24.13 -15.50
N LYS A 269 9.65 -24.78 -14.84
CA LYS A 269 8.97 -25.95 -15.37
C LYS A 269 8.26 -25.65 -16.70
N LEU A 270 7.73 -24.44 -16.84
CA LEU A 270 6.89 -24.07 -17.98
C LEU A 270 7.67 -23.69 -19.23
N ARG A 271 8.86 -23.08 -19.12
CA ARG A 271 9.72 -22.82 -20.30
C ARG A 271 11.20 -22.92 -19.92
N LYS A 272 11.89 -23.94 -20.45
CA LYS A 272 13.37 -24.08 -20.43
C LYS A 272 14.14 -22.89 -21.04
N ILE A 273 13.45 -21.89 -21.59
CA ILE A 273 13.98 -20.80 -22.44
C ILE A 273 14.22 -19.50 -21.64
N PHE A 274 13.78 -19.39 -20.39
CA PHE A 274 13.81 -18.13 -19.65
C PHE A 274 15.24 -17.62 -19.31
N LEU A 275 16.25 -18.49 -19.40
CA LEU A 275 17.62 -18.19 -18.96
C LEU A 275 18.52 -17.46 -19.99
N ALA A 276 18.09 -17.23 -21.23
CA ALA A 276 19.02 -16.74 -22.25
C ALA A 276 19.27 -15.21 -22.24
N ARG A 277 18.47 -14.40 -21.51
CA ARG A 277 18.60 -12.92 -21.56
C ARG A 277 18.33 -12.16 -20.27
N VAL A 278 17.92 -12.80 -19.19
CA VAL A 278 17.70 -12.09 -17.92
C VAL A 278 19.01 -12.09 -17.15
N SER A 279 19.64 -10.93 -17.04
CA SER A 279 20.70 -10.66 -16.06
C SER A 279 20.07 -10.71 -14.65
N LEU A 280 19.73 -11.92 -14.21
CA LEU A 280 19.08 -12.22 -12.95
C LEU A 280 20.03 -11.86 -11.81
N ILE A 281 19.90 -10.65 -11.25
CA ILE A 281 20.33 -10.39 -9.88
C ILE A 281 19.33 -11.10 -8.97
N LEU A 282 19.48 -12.42 -8.87
CA LEU A 282 18.80 -13.25 -7.88
C LEU A 282 19.33 -12.84 -6.51
N LYS A 283 18.73 -11.81 -5.89
CA LYS A 283 18.76 -11.68 -4.43
C LYS A 283 17.86 -12.78 -3.86
N VAL A 284 18.38 -14.01 -3.88
CA VAL A 284 17.89 -15.08 -3.01
C VAL A 284 18.23 -14.63 -1.59
N THR A 285 17.32 -13.88 -0.96
CA THR A 285 17.34 -13.73 0.50
C THR A 285 17.08 -15.12 1.08
N THR A 286 18.18 -15.80 1.35
CA THR A 286 18.26 -17.01 2.16
C THR A 286 17.70 -16.67 3.53
N PHE A 287 16.47 -17.09 3.79
CA PHE A 287 16.04 -17.33 5.16
C PHE A 287 16.79 -18.57 5.64
N GLN A 288 17.96 -18.38 6.25
CA GLN A 288 18.54 -19.37 7.14
C GLN A 288 17.61 -19.51 8.35
N ALA A 289 16.59 -20.36 8.23
CA ALA A 289 16.01 -20.97 9.41
C ALA A 289 16.99 -22.05 9.85
N GLN A 290 17.74 -21.74 10.91
CA GLN A 290 18.55 -22.68 11.68
C GLN A 290 17.73 -23.95 11.97
N THR A 291 17.99 -25.03 11.24
CA THR A 291 17.84 -26.37 11.79
C THR A 291 19.00 -26.59 12.75
N ARG A 292 18.92 -25.98 13.94
CA ARG A 292 19.64 -26.51 15.09
C ARG A 292 19.04 -27.89 15.36
N LYS A 293 19.80 -28.91 14.95
CA LYS A 293 19.75 -30.24 15.55
C LYS A 293 19.68 -30.06 17.07
N PHE A 294 18.57 -30.42 17.67
CA PHE A 294 18.57 -30.89 19.05
C PHE A 294 18.72 -32.41 18.97
N ASP A 295 19.98 -32.84 18.98
CA ASP A 295 20.33 -34.10 19.60
C ASP A 295 20.12 -33.93 21.12
N SER A 296 19.21 -34.70 21.70
CA SER A 296 19.39 -35.21 23.06
C SER A 296 18.57 -36.49 23.20
N SER A 297 19.27 -37.59 22.96
CA SER A 297 18.94 -38.89 23.50
C SER A 297 19.03 -38.88 25.04
N SER A 298 18.21 -39.73 25.66
CA SER A 298 18.35 -40.37 26.97
C SER A 298 18.08 -39.60 28.27
N SER A 299 17.00 -39.99 28.95
CA SER A 299 17.03 -40.70 30.26
C SER A 299 15.57 -40.93 30.75
N LYS A 300 15.02 -42.15 30.72
CA LYS A 300 15.01 -43.12 31.84
C LYS A 300 14.67 -42.49 33.21
N LEU A 301 13.40 -42.56 33.60
CA LEU A 301 12.86 -43.33 34.75
C LEU A 301 11.33 -43.20 34.76
#